data_AF-A0A4Q7M6X7-F1
#
_entry.id   AF-A0A4Q7M6X7-F1
#
_cell.length_a   1.000
_cell.length_b   1.000
_cell.length_c   1.000
_cell.angle_alpha   90.00
_cell.angle_beta   90.00
_cell.angle_gamma   90.00
#
_symmetry.space_group_name_H-M   'P 1'
#
loop_
_entity.id
_entity.type
_entity.pdbx_description
1 polymer ?
#
loop_
_entity_poly.entity_id
_entity_poly.type
_entity_poly.pdbx_seq_one_letter_code
_entity_poly.pdbx_strand_id
1 'polypeptide(L)'
;MSAAAWLGRERRRFDALLIAPGEARHARWVHAGVAAVVGLRLAARDWTVLADRDPALRTHTNLLGWAPDLPASALIALQVVGVLAAVAAIARLRPRVAFAVAWACYLVLCGLWTSSGKVMHNDVLTVWVGAVWLFASPPGRGVRPRERGAGWGWPPRASLAVLGCVYFLTGFQKLVHSGPRWAFSDNMTWVLLEGAHGSPFGAAFPQAIAHLPVIPQALATGALLLELTAPLWLYWRWTRAPFALAVAVMHTSIWACLGLDYSAWVLTAAAVALPTGLTPWLAALERRRRPDGVGPMASAARDRSTVR
;
A
#
# COMPACT_ATOMS: atom_id res chain seq x y z
N MET A 1 33.74 10.77 21.59
CA MET A 1 32.49 9.97 21.72
C MET A 1 32.69 8.67 20.94
N SER A 2 32.71 7.50 21.58
CA SER A 2 33.07 6.24 20.89
C SER A 2 31.97 5.77 19.91
N ALA A 3 32.36 5.06 18.85
CA ALA A 3 31.43 4.48 17.88
C ALA A 3 30.37 3.58 18.54
N ALA A 4 30.76 2.82 19.58
CA ALA A 4 29.84 2.00 20.37
C ALA A 4 28.79 2.83 21.13
N ALA A 5 29.18 3.98 21.70
CA ALA A 5 28.24 4.88 22.39
C ALA A 5 27.28 5.58 21.40
N TRP A 6 27.75 5.87 20.18
CA TRP A 6 26.89 6.39 19.10
C TRP A 6 25.87 5.35 18.64
N LEU A 7 26.32 4.12 18.31
CA LEU A 7 25.44 3.02 17.92
C LEU A 7 24.40 2.69 19.01
N GLY A 8 24.81 2.71 20.29
CA GLY A 8 23.92 2.47 21.42
C GLY A 8 22.82 3.52 21.58
N ARG A 9 23.10 4.80 21.31
CA ARG A 9 22.09 5.87 21.33
C ARG A 9 21.15 5.80 20.15
N GLU A 10 21.68 5.60 18.94
CA GLU A 10 20.85 5.50 17.75
C GLU A 10 19.91 4.30 17.83
N ARG A 11 20.38 3.13 18.30
CA ARG A 11 19.52 1.97 18.52
C ARG A 11 18.35 2.27 19.47
N ARG A 12 18.61 2.90 20.63
CA ARG A 12 17.54 3.31 21.57
C ARG A 12 16.57 4.30 20.94
N ARG A 13 17.06 5.19 20.09
CA ARG A 13 16.23 6.16 19.37
C ARG A 13 15.35 5.48 18.34
N PHE A 14 15.88 4.54 17.56
CA PHE A 14 15.12 3.74 16.62
C PHE A 14 14.06 2.86 17.31
N ASP A 15 14.42 2.17 18.39
CA ASP A 15 13.49 1.37 19.19
C ASP A 15 12.36 2.26 19.74
N ALA A 16 12.70 3.43 20.29
CA ALA A 16 11.72 4.39 20.77
C ALA A 16 10.82 4.92 19.65
N LEU A 17 11.34 5.15 18.44
CA LEU A 17 10.56 5.58 17.28
C LEU A 17 9.60 4.49 16.77
N LEU A 18 10.04 3.24 16.76
CA LEU A 18 9.23 2.10 16.32
C LEU A 18 8.09 1.84 17.30
N ILE A 19 8.38 1.83 18.60
CA ILE A 19 7.44 1.47 19.67
C ILE A 19 6.67 2.69 20.19
N ALA A 20 7.00 3.91 19.72
CA ALA A 20 6.32 5.15 20.11
C ALA A 20 4.79 4.99 20.02
N PRO A 21 4.04 5.39 21.07
CA PRO A 21 2.59 5.31 21.05
C PRO A 21 1.99 5.97 19.80
N GLY A 22 1.09 5.26 19.14
CA GLY A 22 0.33 5.77 18.00
C GLY A 22 -1.16 5.84 18.34
N GLU A 23 -1.89 6.67 17.59
CA GLU A 23 -3.33 6.83 17.79
C GLU A 23 -4.11 5.68 17.17
N ALA A 24 -5.10 5.17 17.91
CA ALA A 24 -5.99 4.09 17.48
C ALA A 24 -6.65 4.37 16.13
N ARG A 25 -6.98 5.64 15.82
CA ARG A 25 -7.59 6.02 14.53
C ARG A 25 -6.74 5.61 13.32
N HIS A 26 -5.42 5.82 13.35
CA HIS A 26 -4.58 5.54 12.19
C HIS A 26 -4.44 4.04 11.99
N ALA A 27 -4.23 3.30 13.09
CA ALA A 27 -4.19 1.84 13.04
C ALA A 27 -5.52 1.26 12.53
N ARG A 28 -6.65 1.84 12.93
CA ARG A 28 -7.96 1.47 12.41
C ARG A 28 -8.05 1.69 10.91
N TRP A 29 -7.80 2.91 10.44
CA TRP A 29 -7.92 3.25 9.03
C TRP A 29 -7.03 2.38 8.14
N VAL A 30 -5.76 2.20 8.51
CA VAL A 30 -4.84 1.37 7.73
C VAL A 30 -5.29 -0.08 7.71
N HIS A 31 -5.63 -0.66 8.86
CA HIS A 31 -6.11 -2.05 8.91
C HIS A 31 -7.40 -2.25 8.10
N ALA A 32 -8.38 -1.36 8.25
CA ALA A 32 -9.64 -1.46 7.50
C ALA A 32 -9.42 -1.26 6.00
N GLY A 33 -8.54 -0.32 5.61
CA GLY A 33 -8.16 -0.11 4.22
C GLY A 33 -7.50 -1.33 3.61
N VAL A 34 -6.48 -1.91 4.27
CA VAL A 34 -5.83 -3.13 3.78
C VAL A 34 -6.82 -4.31 3.71
N ALA A 35 -7.68 -4.48 4.72
CA ALA A 35 -8.74 -5.48 4.69
C ALA A 35 -9.73 -5.27 3.52
N ALA A 36 -10.08 -4.02 3.22
CA ALA A 36 -10.94 -3.67 2.10
C ALA A 36 -10.27 -3.97 0.75
N VAL A 37 -8.97 -3.71 0.60
CA VAL A 37 -8.24 -4.08 -0.62
C VAL A 37 -8.22 -5.60 -0.80
N VAL A 38 -7.91 -6.36 0.26
CA VAL A 38 -7.95 -7.83 0.23
C VAL A 38 -9.35 -8.33 -0.16
N GLY A 39 -10.40 -7.83 0.50
CA GLY A 39 -11.78 -8.21 0.20
C GLY A 39 -12.21 -7.86 -1.23
N LEU A 40 -11.84 -6.68 -1.73
CA LEU A 40 -12.11 -6.26 -3.10
C LEU A 40 -11.43 -7.17 -4.12
N ARG A 41 -10.15 -7.51 -3.91
CA ARG A 41 -9.40 -8.39 -4.82
C ARG A 41 -9.93 -9.82 -4.81
N LEU A 42 -10.36 -10.31 -3.66
CA LEU A 42 -11.07 -11.59 -3.57
C LEU A 42 -12.41 -11.54 -4.34
N ALA A 43 -13.19 -10.46 -4.21
CA ALA A 43 -14.51 -10.37 -4.82
C ALA A 43 -14.48 -10.09 -6.33
N ALA A 44 -13.55 -9.26 -6.81
CA ALA A 44 -13.55 -8.75 -8.18
C ALA A 44 -12.93 -9.70 -9.21
N ARG A 45 -12.20 -10.72 -8.76
CA ARG A 45 -11.51 -11.66 -9.65
C ARG A 45 -12.27 -12.98 -9.73
N ASP A 46 -12.35 -13.52 -10.94
CA ASP A 46 -12.75 -14.90 -11.13
C ASP A 46 -11.58 -15.84 -10.84
N TRP A 47 -11.67 -16.51 -9.69
CA TRP A 47 -10.67 -17.50 -9.28
C TRP A 47 -10.96 -18.89 -9.84
N THR A 48 -12.17 -19.15 -10.35
CA THR A 48 -12.60 -20.47 -10.82
C THR A 48 -11.84 -20.93 -12.06
N VAL A 49 -11.29 -19.98 -12.83
CA VAL A 49 -10.35 -20.23 -13.94
C VAL A 49 -9.15 -21.09 -13.52
N LEU A 50 -8.78 -21.13 -12.23
CA LEU A 50 -7.74 -22.02 -11.73
C LEU A 50 -8.13 -23.51 -11.76
N ALA A 51 -9.43 -23.83 -11.74
CA ALA A 51 -9.92 -25.20 -11.81
C ALA A 51 -9.78 -25.78 -13.23
N ASP A 52 -9.89 -24.94 -14.26
CA ASP A 52 -9.78 -25.33 -15.68
C ASP A 52 -8.34 -25.24 -16.20
N ARG A 53 -7.36 -25.08 -15.31
CA ARG A 53 -5.96 -24.88 -15.66
C ARG A 53 -5.35 -26.14 -16.27
N ASP A 54 -4.68 -25.98 -17.41
CA ASP A 54 -3.82 -27.02 -17.98
C ASP A 54 -2.68 -27.39 -17.01
N PRO A 55 -2.54 -28.68 -16.62
CA PRO A 55 -1.45 -29.14 -15.75
C PRO A 55 -0.04 -28.76 -16.24
N ALA A 56 0.16 -28.62 -17.56
CA ALA A 56 1.44 -28.24 -18.15
C ALA A 56 1.87 -26.80 -17.80
N LEU A 57 0.93 -25.94 -17.41
CA LEU A 57 1.21 -24.55 -17.01
C LEU A 57 1.63 -24.42 -15.54
N ARG A 58 1.70 -25.54 -14.80
CA ARG A 58 2.07 -25.54 -13.39
C ARG A 58 3.59 -25.43 -13.21
N THR A 59 4.02 -24.41 -12.49
CA THR A 59 5.41 -24.22 -12.06
C THR A 59 5.58 -24.63 -10.60
N HIS A 60 6.47 -25.59 -10.33
CA HIS A 60 6.75 -26.09 -8.98
C HIS A 60 7.72 -25.20 -8.16
N THR A 61 8.24 -24.13 -8.74
CA THR A 61 9.22 -23.22 -8.09
C THR A 61 8.58 -22.18 -7.17
N ASN A 62 7.25 -22.09 -7.13
CA ASN A 62 6.50 -21.08 -6.38
C ASN A 62 5.90 -21.65 -5.07
N LEU A 63 5.52 -20.76 -4.13
CA LEU A 63 5.07 -21.09 -2.76
C LEU A 63 4.07 -22.26 -2.66
N LEU A 64 3.13 -22.34 -3.60
CA LEU A 64 2.08 -23.37 -3.68
C LEU A 64 2.16 -24.22 -4.96
N GLY A 65 3.36 -24.32 -5.56
CA GLY A 65 3.59 -25.15 -6.74
C GLY A 65 3.39 -26.65 -6.48
N TRP A 66 3.38 -27.07 -5.22
CA TRP A 66 3.14 -28.44 -4.77
C TRP A 66 1.67 -28.75 -4.43
N ALA A 67 0.80 -27.73 -4.40
CA ALA A 67 -0.59 -27.93 -4.00
C ALA A 67 -1.39 -28.65 -5.11
N PRO A 68 -2.27 -29.61 -4.75
CA PRO A 68 -3.13 -30.30 -5.71
C PRO A 68 -4.10 -29.32 -6.37
N ASP A 69 -4.63 -29.70 -7.55
CA ASP A 69 -5.71 -28.92 -8.17
C ASP A 69 -6.96 -28.95 -7.29
N LEU A 70 -7.59 -27.78 -7.17
CA LEU A 70 -8.80 -27.62 -6.40
C LEU A 70 -9.99 -27.49 -7.35
N PRO A 71 -11.12 -28.17 -7.06
CA PRO A 71 -12.32 -27.96 -7.84
C PRO A 71 -12.84 -26.53 -7.66
N ALA A 72 -13.60 -26.04 -8.65
CA ALA A 72 -14.17 -24.68 -8.62
C ALA A 72 -14.95 -24.38 -7.34
N SER A 73 -15.67 -25.36 -6.78
CA SER A 73 -16.40 -25.24 -5.52
C SER A 73 -15.50 -24.91 -4.32
N ALA A 74 -14.30 -25.48 -4.25
CA ALA A 74 -13.34 -25.19 -3.19
C ALA A 74 -12.76 -23.77 -3.35
N LEU A 75 -12.49 -23.34 -4.58
CA LEU A 75 -12.01 -21.98 -4.88
C LEU A 75 -13.07 -20.92 -4.52
N ILE A 76 -14.33 -21.18 -4.87
CA ILE A 76 -15.48 -20.33 -4.48
C ILE A 76 -15.62 -20.30 -2.96
N ALA A 77 -15.51 -21.43 -2.28
CA ALA A 77 -15.58 -21.48 -0.82
C ALA A 77 -14.48 -20.62 -0.17
N LEU A 78 -13.23 -20.74 -0.64
CA LEU A 78 -12.12 -19.89 -0.19
C LEU A 78 -12.39 -18.40 -0.44
N GLN A 79 -12.91 -18.06 -1.62
CA GLN A 79 -13.26 -16.69 -2.00
C GLN A 79 -14.34 -16.12 -1.07
N VAL A 80 -15.46 -16.84 -0.89
CA VAL A 80 -16.58 -16.41 -0.05
C VAL A 80 -16.15 -16.25 1.40
N VAL A 81 -15.45 -17.25 1.96
CA VAL A 81 -14.92 -17.19 3.33
C VAL A 81 -13.99 -15.98 3.49
N GLY A 82 -13.08 -15.76 2.53
CA GLY A 82 -12.16 -14.64 2.56
C GLY A 82 -12.86 -13.27 2.49
N VAL A 83 -13.87 -13.11 1.64
CA VAL A 83 -14.67 -11.88 1.52
C VAL A 83 -15.45 -11.62 2.80
N LEU A 84 -16.16 -12.61 3.33
CA LEU A 84 -16.91 -12.47 4.58
C LEU A 84 -15.98 -12.13 5.76
N ALA A 85 -14.81 -12.76 5.81
CA ALA A 85 -13.79 -12.45 6.80
C ALA A 85 -13.24 -11.03 6.67
N ALA A 86 -13.03 -10.53 5.44
CA ALA A 86 -12.64 -9.14 5.20
C ALA A 86 -13.72 -8.15 5.68
N VAL A 87 -15.00 -8.43 5.37
CA VAL A 87 -16.14 -7.64 5.87
C VAL A 87 -16.19 -7.65 7.39
N ALA A 88 -16.03 -8.81 8.04
CA ALA A 88 -15.97 -8.92 9.48
C ALA A 88 -14.80 -8.13 10.08
N ALA A 89 -13.62 -8.15 9.44
CA ALA A 89 -12.45 -7.39 9.85
C ALA A 89 -12.68 -5.87 9.77
N ILE A 90 -13.31 -5.38 8.70
CA ILE A 90 -13.71 -3.98 8.51
C ILE A 90 -14.76 -3.58 9.56
N ALA A 91 -15.78 -4.42 9.74
CA ALA A 91 -16.82 -4.25 10.74
C ALA A 91 -16.31 -4.41 12.18
N ARG A 92 -15.04 -4.78 12.39
CA ARG A 92 -14.41 -5.00 13.71
C ARG A 92 -15.01 -6.14 14.52
N LEU A 93 -15.54 -7.16 13.85
CA LEU A 93 -15.92 -8.42 14.47
C LEU A 93 -14.67 -9.30 14.58
N ARG A 94 -14.10 -9.42 15.79
CA ARG A 94 -12.83 -10.14 16.03
C ARG A 94 -11.74 -9.78 15.00
N PRO A 95 -11.38 -8.49 14.86
CA PRO A 95 -10.66 -7.98 13.68
C PRO A 95 -9.36 -8.70 13.36
N ARG A 96 -8.62 -9.17 14.38
CA ARG A 96 -7.38 -9.93 14.19
C ARG A 96 -7.62 -11.27 13.51
N VAL A 97 -8.57 -12.05 14.02
CA VAL A 97 -8.89 -13.39 13.48
C VAL A 97 -9.54 -13.25 12.11
N ALA A 98 -10.51 -12.35 11.98
CA ALA A 98 -11.18 -12.09 10.71
C ALA A 98 -10.18 -11.65 9.63
N PHE A 99 -9.24 -10.76 9.95
CA PHE A 99 -8.21 -10.35 9.00
C PHE A 99 -7.25 -11.49 8.65
N ALA A 100 -6.83 -12.29 9.64
CA ALA A 100 -5.95 -13.44 9.39
C ALA A 100 -6.59 -14.46 8.44
N VAL A 101 -7.88 -14.75 8.60
CA VAL A 101 -8.64 -15.62 7.69
C VAL A 101 -8.71 -15.01 6.30
N ALA A 102 -9.09 -13.73 6.17
CA ALA A 102 -9.16 -13.04 4.88
C ALA A 102 -7.81 -13.05 4.15
N TRP A 103 -6.73 -12.74 4.87
CA TRP A 103 -5.38 -12.72 4.35
C TRP A 103 -4.91 -14.13 3.94
N ALA A 104 -5.23 -15.17 4.71
CA ALA A 104 -4.87 -16.54 4.38
C ALA A 104 -5.59 -17.04 3.11
N CYS A 105 -6.90 -16.81 3.00
CA CYS A 105 -7.67 -17.13 1.79
C CYS A 105 -7.07 -16.42 0.57
N TYR A 106 -6.73 -15.14 0.73
CA TYR A 106 -6.11 -14.34 -0.34
C TYR A 106 -4.71 -14.82 -0.72
N LEU A 107 -3.86 -15.12 0.26
CA LEU A 107 -2.53 -15.67 0.03
C LEU A 107 -2.60 -16.99 -0.75
N VAL A 108 -3.51 -17.88 -0.35
CA VAL A 108 -3.67 -19.19 -1.01
C VAL A 108 -4.07 -19.00 -2.47
N LEU A 109 -5.12 -18.21 -2.73
CA LEU A 109 -5.58 -17.96 -4.10
C LEU A 109 -4.51 -17.25 -4.96
N CYS A 110 -3.79 -16.27 -4.41
CA CYS A 110 -2.66 -15.62 -5.08
C CYS A 110 -1.50 -16.59 -5.34
N GLY A 111 -1.20 -17.49 -4.40
CA GLY A 111 -0.13 -18.47 -4.53
C GLY A 111 -0.44 -19.54 -5.57
N LEU A 112 -1.68 -20.04 -5.62
CA LEU A 112 -2.17 -20.96 -6.65
C LEU A 112 -2.15 -20.32 -8.03
N TRP A 113 -2.50 -19.04 -8.12
CA TRP A 113 -2.41 -18.31 -9.37
C TRP A 113 -0.96 -18.11 -9.82
N THR A 114 -0.07 -17.73 -8.90
CA THR A 114 1.35 -17.56 -9.19
C THR A 114 2.01 -18.86 -9.65
N SER A 115 1.54 -20.02 -9.15
CA SER A 115 2.03 -21.32 -9.60
C SER A 115 1.58 -21.70 -11.02
N SER A 116 0.82 -20.86 -11.72
CA SER A 116 0.39 -21.09 -13.11
C SER A 116 1.33 -20.44 -14.15
N GLY A 117 2.61 -20.26 -13.80
CA GLY A 117 3.61 -19.58 -14.65
C GLY A 117 3.44 -18.06 -14.79
N LYS A 118 2.30 -17.51 -14.35
CA LYS A 118 2.05 -16.07 -14.31
C LYS A 118 2.49 -15.49 -12.98
N VAL A 119 3.60 -14.76 -12.96
CA VAL A 119 4.07 -14.04 -11.77
C VAL A 119 3.00 -13.05 -11.31
N MET A 120 2.36 -13.27 -10.16
CA MET A 120 1.35 -12.38 -9.59
C MET A 120 1.95 -11.14 -8.93
N HIS A 121 2.71 -10.37 -9.69
CA HIS A 121 3.34 -9.14 -9.21
C HIS A 121 2.30 -8.08 -8.80
N ASN A 122 1.08 -8.14 -9.33
CA ASN A 122 0.01 -7.17 -9.04
C ASN A 122 -0.56 -7.28 -7.62
N ASP A 123 -0.35 -8.39 -6.90
CA ASP A 123 -0.97 -8.61 -5.59
C ASP A 123 0.06 -8.72 -4.45
N VAL A 124 1.35 -8.86 -4.79
CA VAL A 124 2.45 -9.09 -3.83
C VAL A 124 2.58 -7.98 -2.79
N LEU A 125 2.39 -6.72 -3.17
CA LEU A 125 2.47 -5.59 -2.25
C LEU A 125 1.38 -5.68 -1.17
N THR A 126 0.13 -5.97 -1.56
CA THR A 126 -1.00 -6.13 -0.64
C THR A 126 -0.76 -7.28 0.35
N VAL A 127 -0.21 -8.40 -0.14
CA VAL A 127 0.11 -9.56 0.70
C VAL A 127 1.15 -9.18 1.77
N TRP A 128 2.27 -8.55 1.37
CA TRP A 128 3.34 -8.18 2.31
C TRP A 128 2.92 -7.10 3.31
N VAL A 129 2.20 -6.07 2.86
CA VAL A 129 1.62 -5.06 3.76
C VAL A 129 0.62 -5.71 4.72
N GLY A 130 -0.20 -6.65 4.23
CA GLY A 130 -1.13 -7.42 5.03
C GLY A 130 -0.45 -8.28 6.11
N ALA A 131 0.71 -8.88 5.81
CA ALA A 131 1.43 -9.74 6.75
C ALA A 131 1.78 -9.01 8.06
N VAL A 132 2.06 -7.71 8.02
CA VAL A 132 2.27 -6.86 9.20
C VAL A 132 1.11 -6.98 10.20
N TRP A 133 -0.13 -7.03 9.68
CA TRP A 133 -1.34 -7.02 10.49
C TRP A 133 -1.70 -8.37 11.11
N LEU A 134 -1.03 -9.45 10.71
CA LEU A 134 -1.15 -10.77 11.38
C LEU A 134 -0.56 -10.74 12.80
N PHE A 135 0.50 -9.95 12.97
CA PHE A 135 1.22 -9.79 14.23
C PHE A 135 0.77 -8.58 15.04
N ALA A 136 -0.08 -7.73 14.46
CA ALA A 136 -0.63 -6.55 15.11
C ALA A 136 -1.86 -6.87 15.97
N SER A 137 -2.10 -6.00 16.95
CA SER A 137 -3.34 -5.98 17.74
C SER A 137 -4.21 -4.80 17.28
N PRO A 138 -5.04 -4.96 16.23
CA PRO A 138 -5.86 -3.88 15.71
C PRO A 138 -6.86 -3.41 16.79
N PRO A 139 -7.12 -2.09 16.91
CA PRO A 139 -8.05 -1.58 17.92
C PRO A 139 -9.46 -2.15 17.75
N GLY A 140 -10.01 -2.75 18.82
CA GLY A 140 -11.39 -3.25 18.89
C GLY A 140 -12.43 -2.13 18.90
N ARG A 141 -13.73 -2.45 18.85
CA ARG A 141 -14.83 -1.46 18.74
C ARG A 141 -14.89 -0.44 19.89
N GLY A 142 -14.64 -0.87 21.13
CA GLY A 142 -14.76 -0.02 22.33
C GLY A 142 -13.65 1.02 22.52
N VAL A 143 -12.55 0.93 21.78
CA VAL A 143 -11.40 1.85 21.93
C VAL A 143 -11.74 3.25 21.39
N ARG A 144 -11.30 4.32 22.05
CA ARG A 144 -11.58 5.68 21.54
C ARG A 144 -10.62 6.02 20.38
N PRO A 145 -11.04 6.70 19.30
CA PRO A 145 -10.17 6.97 18.16
C PRO A 145 -8.87 7.74 18.47
N ARG A 146 -8.91 8.65 19.46
CA ARG A 146 -7.76 9.47 19.89
C ARG A 146 -6.88 8.79 20.93
N GLU A 147 -7.29 7.64 21.45
CA GLU A 147 -6.50 6.89 22.41
C GLU A 147 -5.16 6.50 21.79
N ARG A 148 -4.10 6.49 22.60
CA ARG A 148 -2.73 6.22 22.15
C ARG A 148 -2.18 4.98 22.83
N GLY A 149 -1.49 4.16 22.06
CA GLY A 149 -0.85 2.94 22.57
C GLY A 149 0.30 2.48 21.68
N ALA A 150 1.30 1.84 22.28
CA ALA A 150 2.43 1.28 21.55
C ALA A 150 1.99 0.23 20.51
N GLY A 151 1.03 -0.61 20.87
CA GLY A 151 0.44 -1.64 19.98
C GLY A 151 -0.27 -1.09 18.74
N TRP A 152 -0.55 0.22 18.69
CA TRP A 152 -1.18 0.89 17.55
C TRP A 152 -0.23 1.80 16.77
N GLY A 153 0.95 2.09 17.33
CA GLY A 153 1.96 2.92 16.67
C GLY A 153 2.79 2.17 15.66
N TRP A 154 3.28 0.98 16.04
CA TRP A 154 4.19 0.22 15.19
C TRP A 154 3.53 -0.33 13.90
N PRO A 155 2.27 -0.84 13.87
CA PRO A 155 1.77 -1.52 12.67
C PRO A 155 1.62 -0.59 11.45
N PRO A 156 1.08 0.63 11.57
CA PRO A 156 1.08 1.58 10.45
C PRO A 156 2.48 1.96 9.97
N ARG A 157 3.46 2.10 10.89
CA ARG A 157 4.85 2.42 10.53
C ARG A 157 5.53 1.27 9.80
N ALA A 158 5.34 0.04 10.28
CA ALA A 158 5.82 -1.16 9.62
C ALA A 158 5.16 -1.34 8.25
N SER A 159 3.87 -1.04 8.11
CA SER A 159 3.18 -1.06 6.80
C SER A 159 3.81 -0.05 5.82
N LEU A 160 4.13 1.17 6.28
CA LEU A 160 4.84 2.19 5.48
C LEU A 160 6.25 1.72 5.10
N ALA A 161 6.98 1.09 6.03
CA ALA A 161 8.31 0.56 5.77
C ALA A 161 8.28 -0.56 4.73
N VAL A 162 7.37 -1.53 4.87
CA VAL A 162 7.18 -2.60 3.88
C VAL A 162 6.82 -2.03 2.51
N LEU A 163 5.88 -1.09 2.45
CA LEU A 163 5.52 -0.38 1.22
C LEU A 163 6.75 0.28 0.58
N GLY A 164 7.53 1.02 1.36
CA GLY A 164 8.76 1.68 0.88
C GLY A 164 9.82 0.69 0.40
N CYS A 165 10.03 -0.40 1.13
CA CYS A 165 10.98 -1.45 0.74
C CYS A 165 10.58 -2.15 -0.55
N VAL A 166 9.29 -2.48 -0.74
CA VAL A 166 8.84 -3.13 -1.97
C VAL A 166 9.06 -2.22 -3.17
N TYR A 167 8.66 -0.95 -3.11
CA TYR A 167 8.92 0.01 -4.19
C TYR A 167 10.42 0.20 -4.42
N PHE A 168 11.22 0.38 -3.37
CA PHE A 168 12.66 0.52 -3.48
C PHE A 168 13.30 -0.68 -4.18
N LEU A 169 12.95 -1.90 -3.76
CA LEU A 169 13.48 -3.12 -4.36
C LEU A 169 13.07 -3.24 -5.83
N THR A 170 11.86 -2.84 -6.20
CA THR A 170 11.44 -2.86 -7.62
C THR A 170 12.29 -1.91 -8.49
N GLY A 171 12.57 -0.70 -8.01
CA GLY A 171 13.46 0.25 -8.70
C GLY A 171 14.91 -0.19 -8.69
N PHE A 172 15.37 -0.74 -7.58
CA PHE A 172 16.73 -1.25 -7.44
C PHE A 172 16.98 -2.42 -8.40
N GLN A 173 16.04 -3.35 -8.55
CA GLN A 173 16.15 -4.46 -9.50
C GLN A 173 16.24 -3.96 -10.95
N LYS A 174 15.53 -2.89 -11.31
CA LYS A 174 15.69 -2.24 -12.63
C LYS A 174 17.12 -1.73 -12.84
N LEU A 175 17.72 -1.12 -11.82
CA LEU A 175 19.12 -0.69 -11.89
C LEU A 175 20.10 -1.86 -11.94
N VAL A 176 19.88 -2.92 -11.19
CA VAL A 176 20.76 -4.10 -11.20
C VAL A 176 20.80 -4.75 -12.58
N HIS A 177 19.63 -4.90 -13.23
CA HIS A 177 19.53 -5.62 -14.49
C HIS A 177 19.72 -4.76 -15.74
N SER A 178 19.46 -3.45 -15.67
CA SER A 178 19.51 -2.56 -16.84
C SER A 178 20.41 -1.34 -16.64
N GLY A 179 20.91 -1.10 -15.42
CA GLY A 179 21.67 0.10 -15.08
C GLY A 179 20.89 1.40 -15.34
N PRO A 180 21.60 2.52 -15.51
CA PRO A 180 20.99 3.80 -15.89
C PRO A 180 20.26 3.74 -17.24
N ARG A 181 20.60 2.78 -18.12
CA ARG A 181 19.94 2.62 -19.42
C ARG A 181 18.45 2.33 -19.29
N TRP A 182 17.96 1.80 -18.16
CA TRP A 182 16.53 1.68 -17.92
C TRP A 182 15.78 3.01 -18.16
N ALA A 183 16.38 4.12 -17.72
CA ALA A 183 15.82 5.45 -17.84
C ALA A 183 16.31 6.19 -19.09
N PHE A 184 17.59 6.05 -19.47
CA PHE A 184 18.23 6.88 -20.51
C PHE A 184 18.36 6.21 -21.88
N SER A 185 17.58 5.17 -22.17
CA SER A 185 17.58 4.50 -23.49
C SER A 185 16.17 4.32 -24.03
N ASP A 186 16.06 3.75 -25.24
CA ASP A 186 14.79 3.46 -25.91
C ASP A 186 13.98 2.33 -25.24
N ASN A 187 14.44 1.82 -24.10
CA ASN A 187 13.78 0.75 -23.35
C ASN A 187 12.27 1.03 -23.14
N MET A 188 11.91 2.23 -22.67
CA MET A 188 10.50 2.54 -22.42
C MET A 188 9.70 2.69 -23.73
N THR A 189 10.32 3.15 -24.82
CA THR A 189 9.70 3.15 -26.14
C THR A 189 9.33 1.73 -26.55
N TRP A 190 10.26 0.77 -26.39
CA TRP A 190 9.99 -0.64 -26.68
C TRP A 190 8.95 -1.25 -25.76
N VAL A 191 8.98 -0.96 -24.45
CA VAL A 191 7.94 -1.41 -23.50
C VAL A 191 6.56 -0.92 -23.92
N LEU A 192 6.42 0.34 -24.35
CA LEU A 192 5.16 0.90 -24.82
C LEU A 192 4.69 0.26 -26.13
N LEU A 193 5.60 0.00 -27.07
CA LEU A 193 5.27 -0.65 -28.35
C LEU A 193 4.88 -2.12 -28.17
N GLU A 194 5.61 -2.86 -27.34
CA GLU A 194 5.33 -4.28 -27.04
C GLU A 194 4.00 -4.43 -26.30
N GLY A 195 3.77 -3.59 -25.28
CA GLY A 195 2.53 -3.62 -24.50
C GLY A 195 1.32 -2.98 -25.20
N ALA A 196 1.49 -2.40 -26.39
CA ALA A 196 0.47 -1.57 -27.02
C ALA A 196 -0.89 -2.27 -27.19
N HIS A 197 -0.86 -3.57 -27.51
CA HIS A 197 -2.07 -4.37 -27.72
C HIS A 197 -2.86 -4.62 -26.43
N GLY A 198 -2.25 -4.43 -25.27
CA GLY A 198 -2.92 -4.53 -23.98
C GLY A 198 -3.73 -3.27 -23.60
N SER A 199 -3.49 -2.13 -24.25
CA SER A 199 -4.13 -0.87 -23.87
C SER A 199 -5.67 -0.93 -23.99
N PRO A 200 -6.43 -0.51 -22.95
CA PRO A 200 -7.88 -0.39 -23.03
C PRO A 200 -8.35 0.72 -23.98
N PHE A 201 -7.44 1.60 -24.43
CA PHE A 201 -7.72 2.68 -25.38
C PHE A 201 -7.28 2.35 -26.81
N GLY A 202 -6.89 1.10 -27.07
CA GLY A 202 -6.41 0.63 -28.37
C GLY A 202 -4.92 0.91 -28.62
N ALA A 203 -4.32 0.13 -29.52
CA ALA A 203 -2.86 0.14 -29.72
C ALA A 203 -2.28 1.50 -30.20
N ALA A 204 -3.08 2.32 -30.88
CA ALA A 204 -2.66 3.63 -31.36
C ALA A 204 -2.29 4.60 -30.22
N PHE A 205 -2.93 4.48 -29.05
CA PHE A 205 -2.67 5.35 -27.90
C PHE A 205 -1.24 5.22 -27.34
N PRO A 206 -0.78 4.04 -26.90
CA PRO A 206 0.60 3.87 -26.44
C PRO A 206 1.62 4.03 -27.56
N GLN A 207 1.30 3.67 -28.82
CA GLN A 207 2.17 3.93 -29.97
C GLN A 207 2.43 5.43 -30.18
N ALA A 208 1.37 6.27 -30.09
CA ALA A 208 1.53 7.71 -30.18
C ALA A 208 2.44 8.25 -29.06
N ILE A 209 2.30 7.73 -27.83
CA ILE A 209 3.16 8.12 -26.70
C ILE A 209 4.61 7.65 -26.92
N ALA A 210 4.81 6.45 -27.44
CA ALA A 210 6.14 5.88 -27.70
C ALA A 210 6.97 6.71 -28.68
N HIS A 211 6.32 7.41 -29.62
CA HIS A 211 6.98 8.25 -30.61
C HIS A 211 7.16 9.71 -30.18
N LEU A 212 6.75 10.09 -28.96
CA LEU A 212 7.02 11.43 -28.42
C LEU A 212 8.48 11.52 -27.94
N PRO A 213 9.19 12.64 -28.20
CA PRO A 213 10.64 12.71 -28.04
C PRO A 213 11.15 12.58 -26.60
N VAL A 214 10.35 12.96 -25.60
CA VAL A 214 10.78 13.01 -24.19
C VAL A 214 9.90 12.17 -23.27
N ILE A 215 8.67 11.83 -23.69
CA ILE A 215 7.69 11.20 -22.80
C ILE A 215 8.11 9.80 -22.34
N PRO A 216 8.58 8.88 -23.22
CA PRO A 216 9.04 7.57 -22.77
C PRO A 216 10.17 7.66 -21.73
N GLN A 217 11.15 8.53 -21.98
CA GLN A 217 12.25 8.77 -21.06
C GLN A 217 11.77 9.36 -19.72
N ALA A 218 10.83 10.32 -19.75
CA ALA A 218 10.25 10.92 -18.55
C ALA A 218 9.45 9.90 -17.72
N LEU A 219 8.69 9.01 -18.36
CA LEU A 219 7.98 7.92 -17.70
C LEU A 219 8.95 6.95 -17.03
N ALA A 220 10.01 6.54 -17.73
CA ALA A 220 11.03 5.63 -17.21
C ALA A 220 11.78 6.23 -16.01
N THR A 221 12.23 7.48 -16.17
CA THR A 221 12.95 8.22 -15.14
C THR A 221 12.07 8.50 -13.93
N GLY A 222 10.83 8.93 -14.17
CA GLY A 222 9.85 9.23 -13.11
C GLY A 222 9.49 7.99 -12.29
N ALA A 223 9.24 6.86 -12.93
CA ALA A 223 8.98 5.59 -12.25
C ALA A 223 10.19 5.17 -11.39
N LEU A 224 11.40 5.26 -11.95
CA LEU A 224 12.63 4.88 -11.26
C LEU A 224 12.91 5.79 -10.05
N LEU A 225 12.75 7.10 -10.20
CA LEU A 225 12.90 8.06 -9.10
C LEU A 225 11.86 7.83 -8.01
N LEU A 226 10.59 7.60 -8.36
CA LEU A 226 9.53 7.31 -7.41
C LEU A 226 9.86 6.04 -6.59
N GLU A 227 10.28 4.97 -7.27
CA GLU A 227 10.62 3.70 -6.65
C GLU A 227 11.83 3.81 -5.72
N LEU A 228 12.95 4.35 -6.21
CA LEU A 228 14.19 4.46 -5.44
C LEU A 228 14.07 5.44 -4.26
N THR A 229 13.22 6.45 -4.37
CA THR A 229 13.01 7.44 -3.29
C THR A 229 11.82 7.12 -2.38
N ALA A 230 11.08 6.03 -2.64
CA ALA A 230 9.89 5.66 -1.86
C ALA A 230 10.13 5.62 -0.33
N PRO A 231 11.24 5.05 0.19
CA PRO A 231 11.52 5.07 1.63
C PRO A 231 11.59 6.50 2.20
N LEU A 232 12.16 7.45 1.46
CA LEU A 232 12.27 8.85 1.88
C LEU A 232 10.92 9.55 1.91
N TRP A 233 10.10 9.35 0.86
CA TRP A 233 8.75 9.92 0.79
C TRP A 233 7.84 9.39 1.91
N LEU A 234 7.99 8.12 2.27
CA LEU A 234 7.16 7.48 3.30
C LEU A 234 7.67 7.77 4.71
N TYR A 235 8.98 7.97 4.88
CA TYR A 235 9.56 8.43 6.14
C TYR A 235 8.98 9.79 6.55
N TRP A 236 9.02 10.77 5.65
CA TRP A 236 8.56 12.12 5.93
C TRP A 236 7.04 12.26 5.81
N ARG A 237 6.36 12.65 6.91
CA ARG A 237 4.89 12.63 6.98
C ARG A 237 4.17 13.48 5.93
N TRP A 238 4.77 14.59 5.48
CA TRP A 238 4.16 15.50 4.50
C TRP A 238 4.15 14.94 3.08
N THR A 239 5.10 14.06 2.75
CA THR A 239 5.27 13.49 1.41
C THR A 239 4.47 12.20 1.22
N ARG A 240 3.87 11.64 2.27
CA ARG A 240 3.07 10.40 2.19
C ARG A 240 1.84 10.50 1.29
N ALA A 241 1.10 11.61 1.37
CA ALA A 241 -0.07 11.82 0.51
C ALA A 241 0.34 12.09 -0.96
N PRO A 242 1.33 12.97 -1.22
CA PRO A 242 1.94 13.07 -2.55
C PRO A 242 2.46 11.74 -3.10
N PHE A 243 3.05 10.88 -2.27
CA PHE A 243 3.53 9.56 -2.67
C PHE A 243 2.38 8.69 -3.19
N ALA A 244 1.28 8.61 -2.44
CA ALA A 244 0.10 7.85 -2.87
C ALA A 244 -0.46 8.36 -4.20
N LEU A 245 -0.46 9.68 -4.42
CA LEU A 245 -0.87 10.28 -5.69
C LEU A 245 0.10 9.91 -6.82
N ALA A 246 1.41 10.03 -6.60
CA ALA A 246 2.42 9.68 -7.60
C ALA A 246 2.33 8.20 -8.00
N VAL A 247 2.12 7.31 -7.01
CA VAL A 247 1.84 5.89 -7.22
C VAL A 247 0.57 5.68 -8.07
N ALA A 248 -0.51 6.40 -7.77
CA ALA A 248 -1.74 6.31 -8.54
C ALA A 248 -1.53 6.75 -10.00
N VAL A 249 -0.83 7.86 -10.22
CA VAL A 249 -0.50 8.37 -11.56
C VAL A 249 0.34 7.37 -12.33
N MET A 250 1.42 6.84 -11.73
CA MET A 250 2.31 5.88 -12.36
C MET A 250 1.54 4.61 -12.78
N HIS A 251 0.80 3.97 -11.87
CA HIS A 251 0.09 2.73 -12.19
C HIS A 251 -1.11 2.94 -13.10
N THR A 252 -1.77 4.10 -13.05
CA THR A 252 -2.82 4.45 -14.02
C THR A 252 -2.23 4.60 -15.42
N SER A 253 -1.03 5.19 -15.54
CA SER A 253 -0.32 5.27 -16.82
C SER A 253 0.07 3.88 -17.36
N ILE A 254 0.49 2.97 -16.47
CA ILE A 254 0.79 1.58 -16.82
C ILE A 254 -0.47 0.86 -17.32
N TRP A 255 -1.60 1.01 -16.63
CA TRP A 255 -2.88 0.46 -17.07
C TRP A 255 -3.32 1.04 -18.43
N ALA A 256 -3.24 2.37 -18.59
CA ALA A 256 -3.65 3.05 -19.81
C ALA A 256 -2.79 2.63 -21.02
N CYS A 257 -1.47 2.46 -20.83
CA CYS A 257 -0.56 2.14 -21.92
C CYS A 257 -0.42 0.63 -22.19
N LEU A 258 -0.43 -0.19 -21.13
CA LEU A 258 -0.06 -1.61 -21.20
C LEU A 258 -1.21 -2.56 -20.83
N GLY A 259 -2.34 -2.05 -20.34
CA GLY A 259 -3.47 -2.87 -19.88
C GLY A 259 -3.26 -3.60 -18.56
N LEU A 260 -2.16 -3.33 -17.85
CA LEU A 260 -1.81 -4.05 -16.64
C LEU A 260 -2.53 -3.47 -15.42
N ASP A 261 -3.36 -4.29 -14.77
CA ASP A 261 -4.12 -3.91 -13.57
C ASP A 261 -3.27 -3.97 -12.29
N TYR A 262 -2.77 -2.81 -11.87
CA TYR A 262 -2.10 -2.57 -10.58
C TYR A 262 -3.00 -1.86 -9.56
N SER A 263 -4.32 -1.93 -9.70
CA SER A 263 -5.27 -1.28 -8.77
C SER A 263 -5.01 -1.67 -7.31
N ALA A 264 -4.65 -2.93 -7.04
CA ALA A 264 -4.28 -3.38 -5.70
C ALA A 264 -3.09 -2.62 -5.11
N TRP A 265 -2.07 -2.29 -5.91
CA TRP A 265 -0.91 -1.51 -5.46
C TRP A 265 -1.31 -0.09 -5.10
N VAL A 266 -2.10 0.55 -5.98
CA VAL A 266 -2.60 1.92 -5.77
C VAL A 266 -3.44 2.00 -4.50
N LEU A 267 -4.42 1.10 -4.35
CA LEU A 267 -5.31 1.08 -3.20
C LEU A 267 -4.56 0.72 -1.91
N THR A 268 -3.57 -0.18 -1.95
CA THR A 268 -2.75 -0.52 -0.78
C THR A 268 -1.89 0.68 -0.37
N ALA A 269 -1.22 1.35 -1.33
CA ALA A 269 -0.44 2.54 -1.05
C ALA A 269 -1.32 3.65 -0.44
N ALA A 270 -2.52 3.86 -0.98
CA ALA A 270 -3.48 4.81 -0.45
C ALA A 270 -3.94 4.44 0.97
N ALA A 271 -4.30 3.17 1.20
CA ALA A 271 -4.76 2.66 2.49
C ALA A 271 -3.72 2.85 3.60
N VAL A 272 -2.43 2.79 3.28
CA VAL A 272 -1.33 2.93 4.25
C VAL A 272 -0.88 4.40 4.38
N ALA A 273 -0.67 5.09 3.27
CA ALA A 273 -0.04 6.40 3.26
C ALA A 273 -1.00 7.55 3.56
N LEU A 274 -2.26 7.51 3.08
CA LEU A 274 -3.20 8.61 3.26
C LEU A 274 -3.61 8.84 4.73
N PRO A 275 -3.94 7.80 5.53
CA PRO A 275 -4.40 8.04 6.90
C PRO A 275 -3.40 8.80 7.76
N THR A 276 -2.11 8.60 7.53
CA THR A 276 -1.05 9.30 8.25
C THR A 276 -0.49 10.51 7.51
N GLY A 277 -0.68 10.59 6.19
CA GLY A 277 -0.20 11.64 5.31
C GLY A 277 -1.10 12.87 5.24
N LEU A 278 -2.42 12.72 5.32
CA LEU A 278 -3.37 13.84 5.19
C LEU A 278 -3.46 14.73 6.43
N THR A 279 -3.22 14.17 7.62
CA THR A 279 -3.29 14.91 8.90
C THR A 279 -2.52 16.25 8.90
N PRO A 280 -1.22 16.32 8.50
CA PRO A 280 -0.49 17.58 8.49
C PRO A 280 -1.06 18.62 7.50
N TRP A 281 -1.55 18.18 6.34
CA TRP A 281 -2.16 19.04 5.33
C TRP A 281 -3.46 19.65 5.80
N LEU A 282 -4.35 18.83 6.40
CA LEU A 282 -5.61 19.30 6.97
C LEU A 282 -5.37 20.32 8.08
N ALA A 283 -4.43 20.05 8.99
CA ALA A 283 -4.08 20.99 10.06
C ALA A 283 -3.51 22.32 9.52
N ALA A 284 -2.77 22.30 8.40
CA ALA A 284 -2.29 23.52 7.77
C ALA A 284 -3.41 24.34 7.12
N LEU A 285 -4.36 23.67 6.47
CA LEU A 285 -5.54 24.31 5.87
C LEU A 285 -6.46 24.92 6.95
N GLU A 286 -6.66 24.22 8.07
CA GLU A 286 -7.44 24.72 9.21
C GLU A 286 -6.81 25.97 9.84
N ARG A 287 -5.47 25.99 10.00
CA ARG A 287 -4.76 27.19 10.47
C ARG A 287 -4.94 28.37 9.52
N ARG A 288 -4.88 28.16 8.21
CA ARG A 288 -5.10 29.22 7.21
C ARG A 288 -6.54 29.74 7.18
N ARG A 289 -7.53 28.91 7.53
CA ARG A 289 -8.95 29.27 7.57
C ARG A 289 -9.36 30.00 8.84
N ARG A 290 -8.53 30.00 9.88
CA ARG A 290 -8.72 30.86 11.07
C ARG A 290 -7.92 32.16 10.83
N PRO A 291 -8.52 33.22 10.27
CA PRO A 291 -7.89 34.54 10.34
C PRO A 291 -7.66 34.88 11.83
N ASP A 292 -6.55 35.56 12.12
CA ASP A 292 -6.06 35.95 13.45
C ASP A 292 -6.96 36.96 14.22
N GLY A 293 -8.28 36.86 14.08
CA GLY A 293 -9.25 37.89 14.51
C GLY A 293 -10.24 37.51 15.61
N VAL A 294 -10.14 36.32 16.23
CA VAL A 294 -10.93 36.00 17.44
C VAL A 294 -10.01 35.43 18.50
N GLY A 295 -9.22 36.31 19.10
CA GLY A 295 -8.61 36.03 20.40
C GLY A 295 -9.71 35.85 21.46
N PRO A 296 -9.45 35.10 22.55
CA PRO A 296 -10.40 34.93 23.64
C PRO A 296 -10.55 36.23 24.45
N MET A 297 -11.28 37.21 23.92
CA MET A 297 -11.81 38.35 24.69
C MET A 297 -13.14 37.94 25.36
N ALA A 298 -13.08 36.96 26.27
CA ALA A 298 -14.21 36.62 27.12
C ALA A 298 -13.77 35.87 28.39
N SER A 299 -12.88 36.46 29.19
CA SER A 299 -12.63 35.96 30.56
C SER A 299 -12.05 37.01 31.53
N ALA A 300 -12.27 38.31 31.30
CA ALA A 300 -11.74 39.36 32.18
C ALA A 300 -12.81 40.33 32.74
N ALA A 301 -14.10 40.01 32.64
CA ALA A 301 -15.19 40.91 33.06
C ALA A 301 -16.17 40.29 34.08
N ARG A 302 -15.76 39.28 34.85
CA ARG A 302 -16.52 38.78 36.01
C ARG A 302 -15.62 38.55 37.21
N ASP A 303 -14.98 39.62 37.70
CA ASP A 303 -14.43 39.62 39.07
C ASP A 303 -14.33 41.03 39.67
N ARG A 304 -15.35 41.86 39.42
CA ARG A 304 -15.51 43.16 40.11
C ARG A 304 -16.95 43.35 40.54
N SER A 305 -17.42 42.51 41.47
CA SER A 305 -18.60 42.85 42.28
C SER A 305 -18.76 41.91 43.48
N THR A 306 -17.85 41.98 44.44
CA THR A 306 -18.17 41.71 45.86
C THR A 306 -17.13 42.39 46.75
N VAL A 307 -17.34 43.69 46.95
CA VAL A 307 -16.97 44.40 48.18
C VAL A 307 -18.28 44.77 48.85
N ARG A 308 -18.61 44.04 49.92
CA ARG A 308 -19.18 44.50 51.21
C ARG A 308 -19.61 43.29 52.03
#